data_AF-A0A1F4F3K9-F1
#
_entry.id   AF-A0A1F4F3K9-F1
#
_cell.length_a   1.000
_cell.length_b   1.000
_cell.length_c   1.000
_cell.angle_alpha   90.00
_cell.angle_beta   90.00
_cell.angle_gamma   90.00
#
_symmetry.space_group_name_H-M   'P 1'
#
loop_
_entity.id
_entity.type
_entity.pdbx_description
1 polymer ?
#
loop_
_entity_poly.entity_id
_entity_poly.type
_entity_poly.pdbx_seq_one_letter_code
_entity_poly.pdbx_strand_id
1 'polypeptide(L)'
;MPTDAEEIFPRIGRWRADGRGVALATVVQTWGSSPRPEGSHLAVNDRGEFVGSVSGGCIEGAVVTEALAALADGKPRTLEFGVSDEQAWEVGLACGGRVRVFVERLE
;
A
#
# COMPACT_ATOMS: atom_id res chain seq x y z
N MET A 1 4.40 11.16 17.84
CA MET A 1 3.76 10.02 17.14
C MET A 1 4.86 9.42 16.29
N PRO A 2 5.28 8.17 16.52
CA PRO A 2 6.24 7.53 15.62
C PRO A 2 5.66 7.56 14.21
N THR A 3 6.49 7.89 13.23
CA THR A 3 6.05 7.91 11.83
C THR A 3 5.86 6.47 11.36
N ASP A 4 4.93 6.22 10.45
CA ASP A 4 4.70 4.87 9.89
C ASP A 4 6.03 4.22 9.40
N ALA A 5 6.98 5.05 8.96
CA ALA A 5 8.35 4.65 8.60
C ALA A 5 9.18 4.03 9.75
N GLU A 6 9.06 4.51 10.98
CA GLU A 6 9.82 4.00 12.14
C GLU A 6 9.44 2.56 12.49
N GLU A 7 8.23 2.11 12.17
CA GLU A 7 7.80 0.72 12.38
C GLU A 7 8.06 -0.19 11.18
N ILE A 8 7.97 0.37 9.97
CA ILE A 8 8.10 -0.40 8.72
C ILE A 8 9.53 -0.88 8.50
N PHE A 9 10.54 -0.01 8.61
CA PHE A 9 11.93 -0.39 8.30
C PHE A 9 12.50 -1.48 9.21
N PRO A 10 12.30 -1.45 10.54
CA PRO A 10 12.73 -2.55 11.40
C PRO A 10 12.05 -3.87 11.06
N ARG A 11 10.77 -3.83 10.68
CA ARG A 11 10.02 -5.03 10.28
C ARG A 11 10.54 -5.62 8.97
N ILE A 12 10.80 -4.77 7.97
CA ILE A 12 11.44 -5.18 6.71
C ILE A 12 12.79 -5.83 7.00
N GLY A 13 13.63 -5.19 7.84
CA GLY A 13 14.94 -5.72 8.23
C GLY A 13 14.84 -7.11 8.86
N ARG A 14 13.87 -7.32 9.75
CA ARG A 14 13.62 -8.64 10.36
C ARG A 14 13.19 -9.69 9.33
N TRP A 15 12.21 -9.40 8.48
CA TRP A 15 11.77 -10.35 7.46
C TRP A 15 12.89 -10.72 6.49
N ARG A 16 13.72 -9.75 6.08
CA ARG A 16 14.89 -10.02 5.25
C ARG A 16 15.94 -10.87 5.97
N ALA A 17 16.21 -10.61 7.24
CA ALA A 17 17.11 -11.43 8.05
C ALA A 17 16.61 -12.88 8.21
N ASP A 18 15.29 -13.07 8.22
CA ASP A 18 14.63 -14.37 8.24
C ASP A 18 14.57 -15.04 6.85
N GLY A 19 15.21 -14.47 5.83
CA GLY A 19 15.26 -15.00 4.46
C GLY A 19 13.94 -14.88 3.68
N ARG A 20 13.05 -13.98 4.10
CA ARG A 20 11.71 -13.80 3.51
C ARG A 20 11.75 -12.81 2.36
N GLY A 21 10.95 -13.08 1.33
CA GLY A 21 10.66 -12.08 0.30
C GLY A 21 9.86 -10.92 0.90
N VAL A 22 10.22 -9.68 0.56
CA VAL A 22 9.52 -8.47 1.01
C VAL A 22 9.20 -7.58 -0.18
N ALA A 23 7.98 -7.09 -0.26
CA ALA A 23 7.54 -6.07 -1.19
C ALA A 23 7.15 -4.79 -0.44
N LEU A 24 7.43 -3.65 -1.05
CA LEU A 24 7.07 -2.33 -0.54
C LEU A 24 6.05 -1.69 -1.48
N ALA A 25 4.91 -1.33 -0.92
CA ALA A 25 3.91 -0.51 -1.54
C ALA A 25 4.07 0.94 -1.07
N THR A 26 4.09 1.88 -2.00
CA THR A 26 4.33 3.30 -1.75
C THR A 26 3.26 4.12 -2.45
N VAL A 27 2.61 5.04 -1.74
CA VAL A 27 1.76 6.05 -2.36
C VAL A 27 2.66 7.02 -3.14
N VAL A 28 2.59 6.95 -4.46
CA VAL A 28 3.42 7.77 -5.37
C VAL A 28 2.69 9.00 -5.90
N GLN A 29 1.36 9.00 -5.85
CA GLN A 29 0.57 10.17 -6.25
C GLN A 29 -0.80 10.16 -5.59
N THR A 30 -1.30 11.34 -5.25
CA THR A 30 -2.66 11.55 -4.74
C THR A 30 -3.40 12.60 -5.54
N TRP A 31 -4.72 12.50 -5.61
CA TRP A 31 -5.60 13.52 -6.17
C TRP A 31 -6.77 13.76 -5.23
N GLY A 32 -7.19 15.00 -5.07
CA GLY A 32 -8.31 15.36 -4.18
C GLY A 32 -8.01 15.04 -2.71
N SER A 33 -9.06 14.74 -1.94
CA SER A 33 -8.97 14.39 -0.52
C SER A 33 -8.55 12.93 -0.33
N SER A 34 -7.31 12.58 -0.68
CA SER A 34 -6.75 11.24 -0.44
C SER A 34 -6.61 10.97 1.06
N PRO A 35 -6.95 9.75 1.54
CA PRO A 35 -6.92 9.42 2.97
C PRO A 35 -5.50 9.31 3.54
N ARG A 36 -4.49 9.12 2.68
CA ARG A 36 -3.06 9.09 3.05
C ARG A 36 -2.23 9.96 2.10
N PRO A 37 -1.20 10.66 2.61
CA PRO A 37 -0.34 11.48 1.79
C PRO A 37 0.62 10.63 0.94
N GLU A 38 1.16 11.26 -0.09
CA GLU A 38 2.31 10.73 -0.85
C GLU A 38 3.48 10.39 0.09
N GLY A 39 4.16 9.29 -0.19
CA GLY A 39 5.18 8.72 0.70
C GLY A 39 4.65 7.83 1.83
N SER A 40 3.33 7.57 1.88
CA SER A 40 2.81 6.53 2.78
C SER A 40 3.21 5.15 2.27
N HIS A 41 3.62 4.27 3.19
CA HIS A 41 4.18 2.97 2.87
C HIS A 41 3.39 1.82 3.51
N LEU A 42 3.38 0.68 2.83
CA LEU A 42 2.93 -0.60 3.35
C LEU A 42 3.91 -1.68 2.88
N ALA A 43 4.50 -2.42 3.81
CA ALA A 43 5.40 -3.52 3.50
C ALA A 43 4.67 -4.85 3.67
N VAL A 44 4.89 -5.79 2.75
CA VAL A 44 4.27 -7.12 2.74
C VAL A 44 5.34 -8.18 2.58
N ASN A 45 5.26 -9.29 3.31
CA ASN A 45 6.12 -10.44 3.10
C ASN A 45 5.45 -11.56 2.30
N ASP A 46 6.22 -12.57 1.91
CA ASP A 46 5.77 -13.74 1.15
C ASP A 46 4.69 -14.63 1.85
N ARG A 47 4.37 -14.39 3.13
CA ARG A 47 3.25 -15.03 3.85
C ARG A 47 2.00 -14.16 3.90
N GLY A 48 2.06 -12.96 3.33
CA GLY A 48 0.96 -11.98 3.38
C GLY A 48 0.89 -11.20 4.69
N GLU A 49 1.89 -11.30 5.58
CA GLU A 49 1.98 -10.40 6.73
C GLU A 49 2.34 -9.00 6.23
N PHE A 50 1.66 -7.97 6.73
CA PHE A 50 1.93 -6.58 6.33
C PHE A 50 2.06 -5.63 7.53
N VAL A 51 2.74 -4.51 7.29
CA VAL A 51 2.90 -3.39 8.24
C VAL A 51 2.82 -2.07 7.49
N GLY A 52 2.29 -1.02 8.13
CA GLY A 52 2.05 0.27 7.50
C GLY A 52 0.67 0.36 6.86
N SER A 53 0.42 1.45 6.15
CA SER A 53 -0.87 1.73 5.54
C SER A 53 -0.75 2.73 4.39
N VAL A 54 -1.50 2.47 3.31
CA VAL A 54 -1.58 3.35 2.14
C VAL A 54 -2.95 4.02 2.00
N SER A 55 -3.95 3.63 2.80
CA SER A 55 -5.27 4.28 2.80
C SER A 55 -5.97 4.34 4.16
N GLY A 56 -5.64 3.48 5.11
CA GLY A 56 -6.27 3.39 6.42
C GLY A 56 -7.30 2.27 6.56
N GLY A 57 -7.43 1.37 5.59
CA GLY A 57 -8.15 0.10 5.75
C GLY A 57 -8.92 -0.43 4.53
N CYS A 58 -9.23 0.42 3.53
CA CYS A 58 -10.14 0.03 2.45
C CYS A 58 -9.47 -0.70 1.29
N ILE A 59 -8.21 -0.38 0.95
CA ILE A 59 -7.53 -0.93 -0.24
C ILE A 59 -6.31 -1.79 0.10
N GLU A 60 -5.98 -1.94 1.37
CA GLU A 60 -4.82 -2.70 1.87
C GLU A 60 -4.86 -4.17 1.38
N GLY A 61 -6.03 -4.81 1.37
CA GLY A 61 -6.16 -6.20 0.88
C GLY A 61 -5.85 -6.36 -0.61
N ALA A 62 -6.23 -5.40 -1.44
CA ALA A 62 -5.89 -5.39 -2.86
C ALA A 62 -4.38 -5.17 -3.06
N VAL A 63 -3.80 -4.25 -2.30
CA VAL A 63 -2.35 -3.97 -2.34
C VAL A 63 -1.54 -5.19 -1.88
N VAL A 64 -1.97 -5.90 -0.83
CA VAL A 64 -1.34 -7.15 -0.37
C VAL A 64 -1.37 -8.22 -1.46
N THR A 65 -2.50 -8.38 -2.14
CA THR A 65 -2.64 -9.35 -3.24
C THR A 65 -1.63 -9.09 -4.35
N GLU A 66 -1.51 -7.83 -4.77
CA GLU A 66 -0.59 -7.42 -5.82
C GLU A 66 0.88 -7.46 -5.37
N ALA A 67 1.14 -7.19 -4.08
CA ALA A 67 2.47 -7.35 -3.49
C ALA A 67 2.93 -8.82 -3.48
N LEU A 68 2.05 -9.76 -3.15
CA LEU A 68 2.34 -11.19 -3.25
C LEU A 68 2.62 -11.61 -4.69
N ALA A 69 1.88 -11.05 -5.65
CA ALA A 69 2.11 -11.29 -7.07
C ALA A 69 3.47 -10.72 -7.54
N ALA A 70 3.86 -9.53 -7.07
CA ALA A 70 5.18 -8.92 -7.31
C ALA A 70 6.33 -9.72 -6.69
N LEU A 71 6.11 -10.31 -5.53
CA LEU A 71 7.07 -11.24 -4.93
C LEU A 71 7.25 -12.50 -5.77
N ALA A 72 6.16 -13.04 -6.32
CA ALA A 72 6.16 -14.27 -7.08
C ALA A 72 6.84 -14.15 -8.46
N ASP A 73 6.57 -13.07 -9.20
CA ASP A 73 7.08 -12.89 -10.56
C ASP A 73 8.24 -11.88 -10.69
N GLY A 74 8.58 -11.18 -9.60
CA GLY A 74 9.64 -10.17 -9.56
C GLY A 74 9.34 -8.89 -10.34
N LYS A 75 8.08 -8.66 -10.75
CA LYS A 75 7.70 -7.49 -11.55
C LYS A 75 7.03 -6.42 -10.68
N PRO A 76 7.47 -5.15 -10.79
CA PRO A 76 6.78 -4.06 -10.11
C PRO A 76 5.38 -3.83 -10.70
N ARG A 77 4.48 -3.28 -9.89
CA ARG A 77 3.08 -3.03 -10.24
C ARG A 77 2.69 -1.62 -9.82
N THR A 78 1.85 -0.98 -10.61
CA THR A 78 1.26 0.31 -10.28
C THR A 78 -0.24 0.14 -10.18
N LEU A 79 -0.80 0.47 -9.03
CA LEU A 79 -2.21 0.35 -8.71
C LEU A 79 -2.81 1.74 -8.61
N GLU A 80 -3.95 1.95 -9.23
CA GLU A 80 -4.72 3.18 -9.09
C GLU A 80 -6.03 2.84 -8.40
N PHE A 81 -6.25 3.48 -7.25
CA PHE A 81 -7.48 3.37 -6.49
C PHE A 81 -8.15 4.73 -6.51
N GLY A 82 -9.40 4.76 -6.96
CA GLY A 82 -10.24 5.93 -6.88
C GLY A 82 -11.57 5.56 -6.25
N VAL A 83 -12.06 6.43 -5.38
CA VAL A 83 -13.49 6.45 -5.10
C VAL A 83 -14.15 7.11 -6.31
N SER A 84 -14.44 6.33 -7.35
CA SER A 84 -15.23 6.80 -8.48
C SER A 84 -16.69 6.89 -8.06
N ASP A 85 -17.36 7.94 -8.49
CA ASP A 85 -18.73 8.36 -8.16
C ASP A 85 -19.85 7.31 -8.27
N GLU A 86 -19.60 6.06 -8.68
CA GLU A 86 -20.62 5.02 -8.83
C GLU A 86 -21.19 4.46 -7.51
N GLN A 87 -20.61 4.79 -6.35
CA GLN A 87 -21.20 4.54 -5.03
C GLN A 87 -21.49 5.82 -4.23
N ALA A 88 -21.20 7.01 -4.78
CA ALA A 88 -21.30 8.28 -4.06
C ALA A 88 -22.71 8.92 -4.10
N TRP A 89 -23.67 8.34 -4.83
CA TRP A 89 -24.95 9.00 -5.11
C TRP A 89 -26.09 8.72 -4.12
N GLU A 90 -25.99 7.76 -3.21
CA GLU A 90 -27.10 7.47 -2.26
C GLU A 90 -26.94 8.07 -0.87
N VAL A 91 -25.75 8.54 -0.48
CA VAL A 91 -25.52 9.14 0.85
C VAL A 91 -24.37 10.14 0.77
N GLY A 92 -24.69 11.43 0.79
CA GLY A 92 -23.76 12.54 0.54
C GLY A 92 -22.50 12.57 1.42
N LEU A 93 -21.44 11.88 0.98
CA LEU A 93 -20.10 11.95 1.56
C LEU A 93 -19.08 12.14 0.43
N ALA A 94 -18.67 13.39 0.26
CA ALA A 94 -17.65 13.82 -0.67
C ALA A 94 -16.25 13.48 -0.14
N CYS A 95 -15.69 12.35 -0.56
CA CYS A 95 -14.24 12.16 -0.57
C CYS A 95 -13.85 11.62 -1.95
N GLY A 96 -13.97 12.46 -2.99
CA GLY A 96 -13.56 12.20 -4.39
C GLY A 96 -12.04 12.11 -4.56
N GLY A 97 -11.38 11.37 -3.67
CA GLY A 97 -9.95 11.16 -3.65
C GLY A 97 -9.52 9.99 -4.52
N ARG A 98 -8.37 10.13 -5.18
CA ARG A 98 -7.69 9.02 -5.86
C ARG A 98 -6.27 8.91 -5.33
N VAL A 99 -5.74 7.69 -5.36
CA VAL A 99 -4.38 7.38 -4.93
C VAL A 99 -3.75 6.40 -5.92
N ARG A 100 -2.48 6.65 -6.25
CA ARG A 100 -1.65 5.73 -7.02
C ARG A 100 -0.62 5.12 -6.08
N VAL A 101 -0.57 3.80 -6.07
CA VAL A 101 0.33 3.00 -5.23
C VAL A 101 1.27 2.23 -6.14
N PHE A 102 2.57 2.44 -5.97
CA PHE A 102 3.60 1.65 -6.63
C PHE A 102 4.04 0.52 -5.70
N VAL A 103 4.10 -0.69 -6.24
CA VAL A 103 4.45 -1.91 -5.52
C VAL A 103 5.68 -2.51 -6.16
N GLU A 104 6.74 -2.70 -5.38
CA GLU A 104 7.98 -3.31 -5.84
C GLU A 104 8.48 -4.35 -4.85
N ARG A 105 9.20 -5.35 -5.36
CA ARG A 105 9.94 -6.29 -4.52
C ARG A 105 11.23 -5.61 -4.06
N LEU A 106 11.58 -5.79 -2.78
CA LEU A 106 12.87 -5.38 -2.23
C LEU A 106 13.90 -6.48 -2.48
N GLU A 107 15.04 -6.10 -3.06
CA GLU A 107 16.23 -6.95 -3.27
C GLU A 107 17.18 -6.90 -2.06
#